data_AF-A0A8S3I0N7-F1
#
_entry.id   AF-A0A8S3I0N7-F1
#
_cell.length_a   1.000
_cell.length_b   1.000
_cell.length_c   1.000
_cell.angle_alpha   90.00
_cell.angle_beta   90.00
_cell.angle_gamma   90.00
#
_symmetry.space_group_name_H-M   'P 1'
#
loop_
_entity.id
_entity.type
_entity.pdbx_description
1 polymer ?
#
loop_
_entity_poly.entity_id
_entity_poly.type
_entity_poly.pdbx_seq_one_letter_code
_entity_poly.pdbx_strand_id
1 'polypeptide(L)' 'ATHWTDVHILITIDEKSYIGGEHGQFHPMSWYHRYDGGRAFYTQLSHREESYADPLFLQHILGGIQYAMFGRTR' A
#
# COMPACT_ATOMS: atom_id res chain seq x y z
N ALA A 1 14.97 10.80 -1.00
CA ALA A 1 13.62 11.37 -1.13
C ALA A 1 12.78 10.38 -1.89
N THR A 2 11.65 9.96 -1.35
CA THR A 2 10.68 9.11 -2.07
C THR A 2 10.03 9.96 -3.15
N HIS A 3 10.38 9.72 -4.40
CA HIS A 3 9.71 10.34 -5.53
C HIS A 3 8.37 9.64 -5.70
N TRP A 4 7.32 10.18 -5.08
CA TRP A 4 5.96 9.63 -5.20
C TRP A 4 5.47 9.53 -6.65
N THR A 5 6.13 10.23 -7.58
CA THR A 5 5.92 10.14 -9.04
C THR A 5 6.31 8.79 -9.64
N ASP A 6 7.19 8.04 -8.98
CA ASP A 6 7.73 6.79 -9.51
C ASP A 6 6.94 5.56 -9.03
N VAL A 7 5.87 5.80 -8.28
CA VAL A 7 4.98 4.78 -7.73
C VAL A 7 3.52 5.04 -8.04
N HIS A 8 2.76 3.97 -8.19
CA HIS A 8 1.31 4.03 -8.29
C HIS A 8 0.70 3.92 -6.89
N ILE A 9 0.08 5.00 -6.42
CA ILE A 9 -0.55 5.06 -5.11
C ILE A 9 -1.91 4.38 -5.15
N LEU A 10 -2.15 3.47 -4.20
CA LEU A 10 -3.43 2.78 -4.04
C LEU A 10 -4.27 3.38 -2.91
N ILE A 11 -3.62 3.66 -1.77
CA ILE A 11 -4.29 4.09 -0.55
C ILE A 11 -3.49 5.20 0.09
N THR A 12 -4.19 6.26 0.50
CA THR A 12 -3.70 7.34 1.34
C THR A 12 -4.51 7.40 2.63
N ILE A 13 -3.89 7.76 3.75
CA ILE A 13 -4.61 8.01 5.00
C ILE A 13 -4.95 9.49 5.12
N ASP A 14 -6.17 9.77 5.60
CA ASP A 14 -6.57 11.12 5.98
C ASP A 14 -6.10 11.43 7.40
N GLU A 15 -5.02 12.19 7.53
CA GLU A 15 -4.48 12.56 8.84
C GLU A 15 -5.39 13.47 9.66
N LYS A 16 -6.44 14.06 9.06
CA LYS A 16 -7.45 14.83 9.82
C LYS A 16 -8.45 13.93 10.55
N SER A 17 -8.47 12.63 10.23
CA SER A 17 -9.40 11.66 10.82
C SER A 17 -8.94 11.11 12.17
N TYR A 18 -7.70 11.38 12.60
CA TYR A 18 -7.13 10.88 13.86
C TYR A 18 -6.16 11.88 14.51
N ILE A 19 -5.81 11.64 15.78
CA ILE A 19 -4.88 12.47 16.55
C ILE A 19 -3.46 11.92 16.39
N GLY A 20 -2.49 12.81 16.08
CA GLY A 20 -1.08 12.46 15.98
C GLY A 20 -0.55 12.24 14.55
N GLY A 21 -1.29 12.68 13.52
CA GLY A 21 -0.76 12.74 12.16
C GLY A 21 0.28 13.87 12.00
N GLU A 22 1.42 13.55 11.39
CA GLU A 22 2.54 14.47 11.18
C GLU A 22 3.04 14.52 9.71
N HIS A 23 2.45 13.71 8.82
CA HIS A 23 2.90 13.57 7.42
C HIS A 23 2.15 14.49 6.45
N GLY A 24 1.18 15.26 6.95
CA GLY A 24 0.47 16.29 6.19
C GLY A 24 -0.67 15.72 5.34
N GLN A 25 -1.07 16.47 4.30
CA GLN A 25 -2.27 16.12 3.52
C GLN A 25 -2.09 14.93 2.57
N PHE A 26 -0.85 14.51 2.31
CA PHE A 26 -0.56 13.41 1.42
C PHE A 26 0.31 12.39 2.12
N HIS A 27 -0.35 11.36 2.65
CA HIS A 27 0.30 10.26 3.36
C HIS A 27 -0.07 8.92 2.70
N PRO A 28 0.71 8.47 1.70
CA PRO A 28 0.51 7.18 1.06
C PRO A 28 0.79 6.01 2.02
N MET A 29 -0.17 5.10 2.12
CA MET A 29 -0.10 3.89 2.96
C MET A 29 0.11 2.62 2.14
N SER A 30 -0.24 2.62 0.86
CA SER A 30 0.02 1.48 -0.03
C SER A 30 0.23 1.93 -1.48
N TRP A 31 1.18 1.29 -2.15
CA TRP A 31 1.59 1.61 -3.51
C TRP A 31 2.25 0.41 -4.20
N TYR A 32 2.41 0.50 -5.52
CA TYR A 32 3.21 -0.45 -6.29
C TYR A 32 3.97 0.24 -7.42
N HIS A 33 5.05 -0.39 -7.90
CA HIS A 33 5.74 0.05 -9.12
C HIS A 33 6.62 -1.04 -9.72
N ARG A 34 7.13 -0.76 -10.93
CA ARG A 34 8.26 -1.49 -11.50
C ARG A 34 9.55 -0.90 -10.98
N TYR A 35 10.49 -1.76 -10.59
CA TYR A 35 11.80 -1.36 -10.13
C TYR A 35 12.84 -2.39 -10.56
N ASP A 36 13.88 -1.94 -11.24
CA ASP A 36 15.04 -2.75 -11.67
C ASP A 36 14.68 -4.12 -12.29
N GLY A 37 13.84 -4.09 -13.33
CA GLY A 37 13.36 -5.30 -14.02
C GLY A 37 12.31 -6.12 -13.26
N GLY A 38 12.10 -5.83 -11.97
CA GLY A 38 11.10 -6.43 -11.11
C GLY A 38 9.85 -5.56 -10.88
N ARG A 39 9.06 -5.99 -9.90
CA ARG A 39 7.85 -5.32 -9.42
C ARG A 39 7.86 -5.32 -7.90
N ALA A 40 7.59 -4.16 -7.30
CA ALA A 40 7.47 -4.03 -5.85
C ALA A 40 6.07 -3.54 -5.50
N PHE A 41 5.55 -4.09 -4.41
CA PHE A 41 4.30 -3.71 -3.78
C PHE A 41 4.58 -3.47 -2.29
N TYR A 42 3.95 -2.43 -1.74
CA TYR A 42 4.09 -2.03 -0.34
C TYR A 42 2.72 -1.72 0.26
N THR A 43 2.53 -2.08 1.52
CA THR A 43 1.34 -1.74 2.30
C THR A 43 1.68 -1.61 3.78
N GLN A 44 1.15 -0.56 4.42
CA GLN A 44 1.31 -0.26 5.85
C GLN A 44 -0.03 -0.41 6.61
N LEU A 45 -0.99 -1.17 6.06
CA LEU A 45 -2.32 -1.31 6.66
C LEU A 45 -2.38 -2.33 7.82
N SER A 46 -1.33 -3.13 8.03
CA SER A 46 -1.27 -4.06 9.16
C SER A 46 -0.44 -3.51 10.30
N HIS A 47 -1.02 -3.54 11.51
CA HIS A 47 -0.29 -3.38 12.76
C HIS A 47 -0.91 -4.18 13.93
N ARG A 48 -2.06 -4.83 13.70
CA ARG A 48 -2.73 -5.69 14.67
C ARG A 48 -3.06 -7.03 14.06
N GLU A 49 -3.16 -8.05 14.89
CA GLU A 49 -3.44 -9.42 14.47
C GLU A 49 -4.84 -9.53 13.83
N GLU A 50 -5.82 -8.79 14.35
CA GLU A 50 -7.21 -8.82 13.86
C GLU A 50 -7.33 -8.34 12.42
N SER A 51 -6.40 -7.48 11.95
CA SER A 51 -6.37 -7.04 10.56
C SER A 51 -6.26 -8.23 9.60
N TYR A 52 -5.55 -9.30 9.98
CA TYR A 52 -5.38 -10.50 9.15
C TYR A 52 -6.60 -11.42 9.12
N ALA A 53 -7.65 -11.10 9.87
CA ALA A 53 -8.95 -11.77 9.76
C ALA A 53 -9.92 -11.02 8.81
N ASP A 54 -9.62 -9.75 8.46
CA ASP A 54 -10.46 -8.96 7.56
C ASP A 54 -10.34 -9.48 6.10
N PRO A 55 -11.43 -9.96 5.48
CA PRO A 55 -11.42 -10.43 4.10
C PRO A 55 -10.92 -9.40 3.09
N LEU A 56 -11.20 -8.10 3.31
CA LEU A 56 -10.76 -7.03 2.42
C LEU A 56 -9.25 -6.83 2.51
N PHE A 57 -8.69 -6.92 3.72
CA PHE A 57 -7.25 -6.82 3.90
C PHE A 57 -6.52 -8.03 3.30
N LEU A 58 -7.06 -9.24 3.48
CA LEU A 58 -6.52 -10.43 2.84
C LEU A 58 -6.56 -10.35 1.31
N GLN A 59 -7.65 -9.81 0.74
CA GLN A 59 -7.74 -9.57 -0.70
C GLN A 59 -6.70 -8.54 -1.18
N HIS A 60 -6.45 -7.48 -0.41
CA HIS A 60 -5.42 -6.48 -0.70
C HIS A 60 -4.01 -7.10 -0.73
N ILE A 61 -3.67 -7.91 0.28
CA ILE A 61 -2.39 -8.63 0.30
C ILE A 61 -2.28 -9.57 -0.91
N LEU A 62 -3.32 -10.34 -1.20
CA LEU A 62 -3.33 -11.27 -2.33
C LEU A 62 -3.10 -10.54 -3.67
N GLY A 63 -3.76 -9.40 -3.87
CA GLY A 63 -3.54 -8.55 -5.05
C GLY A 63 -2.10 -8.06 -5.17
N GLY A 64 -1.50 -7.63 -4.06
CA GLY A 64 -0.09 -7.23 -4.00
C GLY A 64 0.88 -8.36 -4.35
N ILE A 65 0.67 -9.55 -3.80
CA ILE A 65 1.47 -10.76 -4.10
C ILE A 65 1.33 -11.13 -5.58
N GLN A 66 0.11 -11.14 -6.10
CA GLN A 66 -0.15 -11.45 -7.52
C GLN A 66 0.52 -10.43 -8.45
N TYR A 67 0.50 -9.14 -8.09
CA TYR A 67 1.22 -8.11 -8.83
C TYR A 67 2.72 -8.38 -8.82
N ALA A 68 3.35 -8.55 -7.65
CA ALA A 68 4.79 -8.77 -7.54
C ALA A 68 5.23 -10.02 -8.34
N MET A 69 4.52 -11.15 -8.16
CA MET A 69 4.89 -12.43 -8.77
C MET A 69 4.58 -12.52 -10.27
N PHE A 70 3.39 -12.08 -10.70
CA PHE A 70 2.88 -12.40 -12.03
C PHE A 70 2.60 -11.18 -12.92
N GLY A 71 2.58 -9.97 -12.37
CA GLY A 71 2.37 -8.73 -13.13
C GLY A 71 0.99 -8.59 -13.75
N ARG A 72 0.02 -9.41 -13.33
CA ARG A 72 -1.39 -9.31 -13.72
C ARG A 72 -2.19 -8.96 -12.48
N THR A 73 -2.66 -7.72 -12.41
CA THR A 73 -3.86 -7.37 -11.64
C THR A 73 -5.05 -7.78 -12.51
N ARG A 74 -5.92 -8.67 -12.02
CA ARG A 74 -7.19 -8.95 -12.70
C ARG A 74 -8.07 -7.71 -12.71
#